data_AF-A0A937WAZ2-F1
#
_entry.id   AF-A0A937WAZ2-F1
#
_cell.length_a   1.000
_cell.length_b   1.000
_cell.length_c   1.000
_cell.angle_alpha   90.00
_cell.angle_beta   90.00
_cell.angle_gamma   90.00
#
_symmetry.space_group_name_H-M   'P 1'
#
loop_
_entity.id
_entity.type
_entity.pdbx_description
1 polymer ?
#
loop_
_entity_poly.entity_id
_entity_poly.type
_entity_poly.pdbx_seq_one_letter_code
_entity_poly.pdbx_strand_id
1 'polypeptide(L)'
;DVSLSGVNWLTLSVVVLVSSLSFIGIGLMAAIFPLLSPEKGSTATGILQSIVLLVSGVYYEIDVLPGWLQPLSRISPATYTLRAVRAAVLHGAPISEQVNELILLLIIGIITIPLGLWVFHLAEIHAKKTGRLKRSG
;
A
#
# COMPACT_ATOMS: atom_id res chain seq x y z
N ASP A 1 -19.37 -13.94 -17.40
CA ASP A 1 -18.94 -12.95 -18.41
C ASP A 1 -18.90 -11.55 -17.81
N VAL A 2 -17.70 -11.08 -17.45
CA VAL A 2 -17.50 -9.67 -17.01
C VAL A 2 -17.29 -8.85 -18.28
N SER A 3 -18.33 -8.19 -18.78
CA SER A 3 -18.20 -7.35 -19.97
C SER A 3 -17.39 -6.10 -19.63
N LEU A 4 -16.18 -5.98 -20.18
CA LEU A 4 -15.31 -4.81 -20.00
C LEU A 4 -15.77 -3.56 -20.81
N SER A 5 -16.93 -3.64 -21.46
CA SER A 5 -17.49 -2.60 -22.34
C SER A 5 -17.99 -1.36 -21.60
N GLY A 6 -18.24 -1.44 -20.29
CA GLY A 6 -18.65 -0.30 -19.44
C GLY A 6 -17.52 0.29 -18.60
N VAL A 7 -16.27 -0.11 -18.82
CA VAL A 7 -15.15 0.27 -17.95
C VAL A 7 -14.73 1.71 -18.19
N ASN A 8 -14.60 2.47 -17.10
CA ASN A 8 -14.07 3.82 -17.14
C ASN A 8 -12.54 3.80 -17.01
N TRP A 9 -11.85 3.66 -18.15
CA TRP A 9 -10.39 3.59 -18.23
C TRP A 9 -9.66 4.81 -17.66
N LEU A 10 -10.27 5.99 -17.76
CA LEU A 10 -9.73 7.22 -17.20
C LEU A 10 -9.72 7.15 -15.67
N THR A 11 -10.85 6.73 -15.08
CA THR A 11 -10.97 6.59 -13.62
C THR A 11 -10.00 5.54 -13.09
N LEU A 12 -9.88 4.39 -13.77
CA LEU A 12 -8.88 3.37 -13.44
C LEU A 12 -7.45 3.93 -13.43
N SER A 13 -7.07 4.65 -14.49
CA SER A 13 -5.72 5.18 -14.63
C SER A 13 -5.39 6.17 -13.50
N VAL A 14 -6.33 7.05 -13.16
CA VAL A 14 -6.16 8.00 -12.05
C VAL A 14 -6.07 7.28 -10.71
N VAL A 15 -6.93 6.31 -10.45
CA VAL A 15 -6.89 5.51 -9.21
C VAL A 15 -5.56 4.77 -9.06
N VAL A 16 -5.04 4.18 -10.14
CA VAL A 16 -3.73 3.49 -10.12
C VAL A 16 -2.60 4.48 -9.85
N LEU A 17 -2.59 5.65 -10.49
CA LEU A 17 -1.56 6.66 -10.26
C LEU A 17 -1.57 7.17 -8.82
N VAL A 18 -2.76 7.50 -8.30
CA VAL A 18 -2.90 8.04 -6.94
C VAL A 18 -2.60 6.98 -5.88
N SER A 19 -3.09 5.76 -6.05
CA SER A 19 -2.79 4.65 -5.13
C SER A 19 -1.30 4.31 -5.10
N SER A 20 -0.61 4.38 -6.24
CA SER A 20 0.84 4.15 -6.32
C SER A 20 1.61 5.08 -5.38
N LEU A 21 1.21 6.35 -5.25
CA LEU A 21 1.83 7.29 -4.30
C LEU A 21 1.66 6.83 -2.85
N SER A 22 0.48 6.35 -2.47
CA SER A 22 0.22 5.80 -1.14
C SER A 22 1.06 4.55 -0.85
N PHE A 23 1.19 3.67 -1.86
CA PHE A 23 1.99 2.44 -1.75
C PHE A 23 3.49 2.71 -1.70
N ILE A 24 4.00 3.76 -2.35
CA ILE A 24 5.41 4.16 -2.26
C ILE A 24 5.80 4.44 -0.80
N GLY A 25 4.98 5.20 -0.06
CA GLY A 25 5.26 5.48 1.35
C GLY A 25 5.32 4.23 2.23
N ILE A 26 4.39 3.29 2.01
CA ILE A 26 4.41 1.99 2.72
C ILE A 26 5.61 1.15 2.29
N GLY A 27 5.95 1.14 1.00
CA GLY A 27 7.10 0.43 0.45
C GLY A 27 8.43 0.94 1.03
N LEU A 28 8.56 2.25 1.22
CA LEU A 28 9.73 2.86 1.88
C LEU A 28 9.88 2.37 3.32
N MET A 29 8.78 2.27 4.08
CA MET A 29 8.82 1.69 5.42
C MET A 29 9.18 0.20 5.39
N ALA A 30 8.64 -0.56 4.43
CA ALA A 30 8.96 -1.97 4.28
C ALA A 30 10.43 -2.20 3.87
N ALA A 31 11.04 -1.28 3.12
CA ALA A 31 12.43 -1.36 2.70
C ALA A 31 13.45 -1.30 3.86
N ILE A 32 13.01 -0.92 5.07
CA ILE A 32 13.85 -0.96 6.28
C ILE A 32 14.22 -2.39 6.66
N PHE A 33 13.31 -3.36 6.49
CA PHE A 33 13.54 -4.75 6.86
C PHE A 33 14.74 -5.39 6.15
N PRO A 34 14.84 -5.36 4.80
CA PRO A 34 16.02 -5.87 4.10
C PRO A 34 17.27 -5.04 4.38
N LEU A 35 17.14 -3.73 4.61
CA LEU A 35 18.27 -2.86 4.94
C LEU A 35 18.92 -3.22 6.28
N LEU A 36 18.13 -3.62 7.29
CA LEU A 36 18.64 -4.03 8.59
C LEU A 36 19.11 -5.48 8.61
N SER A 37 18.53 -6.36 7.78
CA SER A 37 18.91 -7.78 7.71
C SER A 37 18.71 -8.34 6.29
N PRO A 38 19.76 -8.36 5.45
CA PRO A 38 19.66 -8.81 4.05
C PRO A 38 19.15 -10.24 3.89
N GLU A 39 19.56 -11.17 4.76
CA GLU A 39 19.18 -12.60 4.66
C GLU A 39 17.74 -12.91 5.12
N LYS A 40 17.22 -12.16 6.10
CA LYS A 40 15.89 -12.43 6.71
C LYS A 40 14.83 -11.37 6.38
N GLY A 41 15.27 -10.18 5.97
CA GLY A 41 14.42 -9.01 5.74
C GLY A 41 13.61 -9.10 4.46
N SER A 42 14.13 -9.77 3.42
CA SER A 42 13.36 -10.04 2.19
C SER A 42 12.16 -10.95 2.48
N THR A 43 12.37 -12.01 3.25
CA THR A 43 11.31 -12.94 3.69
C THR A 43 10.30 -12.25 4.59
N ALA A 44 10.76 -11.42 5.55
CA ALA A 44 9.88 -10.64 6.41
C ALA A 44 9.00 -9.64 5.63
N THR A 45 9.57 -9.01 4.59
CA THR A 45 8.82 -8.10 3.70
C THR A 45 7.74 -8.85 2.93
N GLY A 46 8.04 -10.06 2.45
CA GLY A 46 7.07 -10.93 1.78
C GLY A 46 5.90 -11.31 2.69
N ILE A 47 6.18 -11.71 3.94
CA ILE A 47 5.14 -12.05 4.92
C ILE A 47 4.26 -10.82 5.22
N LEU A 48 4.87 -9.65 5.41
CA LEU A 48 4.13 -8.40 5.60
C LEU A 48 3.23 -8.07 4.41
N GLN A 49 3.71 -8.24 3.17
CA GLN A 49 2.88 -8.06 1.97
C GLN A 49 1.70 -9.03 1.96
N SER A 50 1.93 -10.31 2.26
CA SER A 50 0.84 -11.30 2.32
C SER A 50 -0.21 -10.94 3.36
N ILE A 51 0.21 -10.45 4.53
CA ILE A 51 -0.71 -9.95 5.57
C ILE A 51 -1.46 -8.73 5.04
N VAL A 52 -0.79 -7.74 4.46
CA VAL A 52 -1.45 -6.54 3.91
C VAL A 52 -2.49 -6.91 2.86
N LEU A 53 -2.20 -7.87 1.98
CA LEU A 53 -3.16 -8.36 0.99
C LEU A 53 -4.36 -9.07 1.64
N LEU A 54 -4.14 -9.86 2.69
CA LEU A 54 -5.21 -10.50 3.45
C LEU A 54 -6.12 -9.47 4.14
N VAL A 55 -5.52 -8.45 4.75
CA VAL A 55 -6.24 -7.43 5.55
C VAL A 55 -6.91 -6.37 4.66
N SER A 56 -6.40 -6.12 3.46
CA SER A 56 -6.86 -5.04 2.56
C SER A 56 -8.18 -5.29 1.83
N GLY A 57 -8.88 -6.38 2.12
CA GLY A 57 -10.13 -6.68 1.41
C GLY A 57 -9.93 -7.40 0.06
N VAL A 58 -8.68 -7.62 -0.38
CA VAL A 58 -8.35 -8.21 -1.70
C VAL A 58 -8.76 -9.68 -1.74
N TYR A 59 -8.46 -10.44 -0.69
CA TYR A 59 -8.80 -11.87 -0.60
C TYR A 59 -10.14 -12.14 0.08
N TYR A 60 -10.50 -11.35 1.09
CA TYR A 60 -11.74 -11.50 1.88
C TYR A 60 -12.33 -10.13 2.18
N GLU A 61 -13.65 -9.98 2.05
CA GLU A 61 -14.32 -8.73 2.40
C GLU A 61 -14.08 -8.33 3.86
N ILE A 62 -13.99 -7.03 4.13
CA ILE A 62 -13.61 -6.51 5.46
C ILE A 62 -14.61 -6.94 6.53
N ASP A 63 -15.88 -7.16 6.13
CA ASP A 63 -16.97 -7.54 7.02
C ASP A 63 -16.82 -8.96 7.60
N VAL A 64 -16.01 -9.83 7.00
CA VAL A 64 -15.71 -11.18 7.51
C VAL A 64 -14.42 -11.26 8.33
N LEU A 65 -13.69 -10.16 8.48
CA LEU A 65 -12.46 -10.12 9.30
C LEU A 65 -12.79 -10.04 10.81
N PRO A 66 -11.97 -10.66 11.68
CA PRO A 66 -12.08 -10.50 13.14
C PRO A 66 -12.08 -9.02 13.54
N GLY A 67 -12.86 -8.63 14.55
CA GLY A 67 -13.05 -7.21 14.92
C GLY A 67 -11.77 -6.42 15.23
N TRP A 68 -10.68 -7.09 15.62
CA TRP A 68 -9.36 -6.45 15.83
C TRP A 68 -8.60 -6.17 14.52
N LEU A 69 -8.94 -6.84 13.42
CA LEU A 69 -8.35 -6.71 12.09
C LEU A 69 -9.07 -5.65 11.24
N GLN A 70 -10.36 -5.46 11.44
CA GLN A 70 -11.16 -4.43 10.75
C GLN A 70 -10.56 -3.00 10.80
N PRO A 71 -10.04 -2.49 11.93
CA PRO A 71 -9.43 -1.16 11.96
C PRO A 71 -8.15 -1.08 11.11
N LEU A 72 -7.38 -2.17 11.01
CA LEU A 72 -6.19 -2.23 10.14
C LEU A 72 -6.59 -2.17 8.66
N SER A 73 -7.70 -2.82 8.30
CA SER A 73 -8.28 -2.73 6.94
C SER A 73 -8.75 -1.33 6.60
N ARG A 74 -9.31 -0.59 7.54
CA ARG A 74 -9.77 0.81 7.33
C ARG A 74 -8.62 1.80 7.15
N ILE A 75 -7.43 1.51 7.66
CA ILE A 75 -6.24 2.34 7.47
C ILE A 75 -5.50 1.98 6.16
N SER A 76 -5.74 0.77 5.63
CA SER A 76 -5.01 0.27 4.46
C SER A 76 -5.40 1.02 3.18
N PRO A 77 -4.45 1.67 2.46
CA PRO A 77 -4.73 2.30 1.16
C PRO A 77 -5.19 1.28 0.11
N ALA A 78 -4.84 0.01 0.28
CA ALA A 78 -5.29 -1.06 -0.60
C ALA A 78 -6.82 -1.25 -0.57
N THR A 79 -7.47 -1.00 0.57
CA THR A 79 -8.94 -1.02 0.69
C THR A 79 -9.58 0.05 -0.21
N TYR A 80 -9.08 1.28 -0.13
CA TYR A 80 -9.60 2.42 -0.91
C TYR A 80 -9.36 2.21 -2.41
N THR A 81 -8.17 1.67 -2.74
CA THR A 81 -7.81 1.32 -4.12
C THR A 81 -8.75 0.26 -4.67
N LEU A 82 -8.99 -0.83 -3.93
CA LEU A 82 -9.85 -1.92 -4.37
C LEU A 82 -11.29 -1.45 -4.60
N ARG A 83 -11.84 -0.61 -3.70
CA ARG A 83 -13.18 -0.03 -3.87
C ARG A 83 -13.28 0.86 -5.10
N ALA A 84 -12.32 1.75 -5.31
CA ALA A 84 -12.32 2.65 -6.46
C ALA A 84 -12.13 1.90 -7.79
N VAL A 85 -11.26 0.88 -7.82
CA VAL A 85 -11.09 -0.02 -8.98
C VAL A 85 -12.38 -0.80 -9.25
N ARG A 86 -13.00 -1.36 -8.21
CA ARG A 86 -14.26 -2.11 -8.35
C ARG A 86 -15.38 -1.22 -8.90
N ALA A 87 -15.49 0.02 -8.43
CA ALA A 87 -16.46 0.99 -8.94
C ALA A 87 -16.20 1.38 -10.41
N ALA A 88 -14.94 1.59 -10.79
CA ALA A 88 -14.57 1.95 -12.16
C ALA A 88 -14.78 0.79 -13.16
N VAL A 89 -14.58 -0.46 -12.72
CA VAL A 89 -14.70 -1.66 -13.57
C VAL A 89 -16.12 -2.18 -13.65
N LEU A 90 -16.83 -2.30 -12.52
CA LEU A 90 -18.17 -2.91 -12.48
C LEU A 90 -19.29 -1.93 -12.81
N HIS A 91 -19.13 -0.66 -12.43
CA HIS A 91 -20.18 0.36 -12.55
C HIS A 91 -19.84 1.45 -13.56
N GLY A 92 -18.63 1.44 -14.14
CA GLY A 92 -18.19 2.50 -15.05
C GLY A 92 -18.12 3.88 -14.40
N ALA A 93 -18.03 3.93 -13.07
CA ALA A 93 -18.19 5.16 -12.31
C ALA A 93 -17.14 6.22 -12.71
N PRO A 94 -17.55 7.49 -12.92
CA PRO A 94 -16.65 8.58 -13.27
C PRO A 94 -15.88 9.09 -12.06
N ILE A 95 -14.64 9.57 -12.26
CA ILE A 95 -13.74 10.13 -11.22
C ILE A 95 -14.44 10.97 -10.16
N SER A 96 -15.44 11.78 -10.54
CA SER A 96 -16.23 12.61 -9.63
C SER A 96 -16.87 11.85 -8.46
N GLU A 97 -17.23 10.58 -8.64
CA GLU A 97 -17.80 9.73 -7.59
C GLU A 97 -16.74 9.09 -6.70
N GLN A 98 -15.47 9.07 -7.13
CA GLN A 98 -14.34 8.44 -6.45
C GLN A 98 -13.42 9.49 -5.78
N VAL A 99 -13.81 10.77 -5.80
CA VAL A 99 -13.04 11.86 -5.21
C VAL A 99 -12.73 11.59 -3.74
N ASN A 100 -13.67 11.07 -2.96
CA ASN A 100 -13.43 10.77 -1.54
C ASN A 100 -12.33 9.71 -1.35
N GLU A 101 -12.36 8.63 -2.15
CA GLU A 101 -11.34 7.58 -2.11
C GLU A 101 -9.97 8.12 -2.55
N LEU A 102 -9.94 8.92 -3.61
CA LEU A 102 -8.72 9.55 -4.13
C LEU A 102 -8.10 10.54 -3.14
N ILE A 103 -8.92 11.36 -2.46
CA ILE A 103 -8.46 12.27 -1.41
C ILE A 103 -7.85 11.48 -0.26
N LEU A 104 -8.50 10.40 0.18
CA LEU A 104 -7.97 9.57 1.26
C LEU A 104 -6.66 8.90 0.88
N LEU A 105 -6.55 8.36 -0.34
CA LEU A 105 -5.29 7.83 -0.88
C LEU A 105 -4.19 8.90 -0.93
N LEU A 106 -4.51 10.11 -1.39
CA LEU A 106 -3.58 11.23 -1.41
C LEU A 106 -3.12 11.61 0.00
N ILE A 107 -4.03 11.73 0.97
CA ILE A 107 -3.70 12.01 2.36
C ILE A 107 -2.78 10.92 2.91
N ILE A 108 -3.12 9.65 2.68
CA ILE A 108 -2.28 8.52 3.11
C ILE A 108 -0.89 8.65 2.49
N GLY A 109 -0.77 8.90 1.18
CA GLY A 109 0.52 9.06 0.51
C GLY A 109 1.33 10.25 1.02
N ILE A 110 0.70 11.42 1.18
CA ILE A 110 1.33 12.64 1.71
C ILE A 110 1.86 12.42 3.13
N ILE A 111 1.23 11.54 3.93
CA ILE A 111 1.69 11.21 5.28
C ILE A 111 2.74 10.09 5.25
N THR A 112 2.50 9.00 4.52
CA THR A 112 3.36 7.82 4.53
C THR A 112 4.68 8.03 3.78
N ILE A 113 4.73 8.89 2.76
CA ILE A 113 5.99 9.20 2.06
C ILE A 113 7.01 9.87 2.99
N PRO A 114 6.72 11.03 3.62
CA PRO A 114 7.68 11.67 4.53
C PRO A 114 7.96 10.80 5.75
N LEU A 115 6.95 10.11 6.29
CA LEU A 115 7.14 9.16 7.40
C LEU A 115 8.09 8.03 6.98
N GLY A 116 7.86 7.43 5.81
CA GLY A 116 8.69 6.36 5.26
C GLY A 116 10.13 6.80 5.02
N LEU A 117 10.33 7.98 4.44
CA LEU A 117 11.67 8.56 4.27
C LEU A 117 12.37 8.81 5.62
N TRP A 118 11.64 9.33 6.62
CA TRP A 118 12.21 9.58 7.94
C TRP A 118 12.64 8.29 8.64
N VAL A 119 11.77 7.27 8.66
CA VAL A 119 12.11 5.98 9.28
C VAL A 119 13.21 5.27 8.49
N PHE A 120 13.19 5.35 7.15
CA PHE A 120 14.27 4.81 6.31
C PHE A 120 15.61 5.47 6.62
N HIS A 121 15.64 6.78 6.79
CA HIS A 121 16.86 7.52 7.16
C HIS A 121 17.39 7.10 8.55
N LEU A 122 16.50 6.91 9.54
CA LEU A 122 16.88 6.40 10.85
C LEU A 122 17.47 4.99 10.78
N ALA A 123 16.86 4.12 9.97
CA ALA A 123 17.36 2.77 9.73
C ALA A 123 18.72 2.78 9.03
N GLU A 124 18.93 3.67 8.07
CA GLU A 124 20.21 3.85 7.37
C GLU A 124 21.33 4.28 8.32
N ILE A 125 21.07 5.24 9.21
CA ILE A 125 22.04 5.67 10.24
C ILE A 125 22.36 4.51 11.19
N HIS A 126 21.36 3.74 11.59
CA HIS A 126 21.54 2.58 12.46
C HIS A 126 22.36 1.46 11.76
N ALA A 127 22.09 1.19 10.48
CA ALA A 127 22.83 0.21 9.68
C ALA A 127 24.30 0.63 9.47
N LYS A 128 24.57 1.92 9.27
CA LYS A 128 25.93 2.49 9.20
C LYS A 128 26.68 2.31 10.52
N LYS A 129 26.04 2.58 11.67
CA LYS A 129 26.65 2.44 13.01
C LYS A 129 26.93 0.99 13.41
N THR A 130 26.11 0.03 12.96
CA THR A 130 26.27 -1.39 13.28
C THR A 130 27.30 -2.12 12.40
N GLY A 131 28.03 -1.42 11.53
CA GLY A 131 29.18 -1.95 10.80
C GLY A 131 28.84 -2.96 9.68
N ARG A 132 27.54 -3.21 9.41
CA ARG A 132 27.10 -4.18 8.39
C ARG A 132 27.42 -3.78 6.94
N LEU A 133 27.80 -2.52 6.70
CA LEU A 133 28.23 -2.02 5.39
C LEU A 133 29.72 -2.25 5.08
N LYS A 134 30.54 -2.66 6.05
CA LYS A 134 31.99 -2.84 5.84
C LYS A 134 32.42 -4.29 5.55
N ARG A 135 31.48 -5.24 5.48
CA ARG A 135 31.75 -6.67 5.26
C ARG A 135 30.97 -7.25 4.07
N SER A 136 30.85 -6.48 2.99
CA SER A 136 30.30 -6.94 1.71
C SER A 136 30.99 -6.28 0.52
N GLY A 137 32.27 -5.92 0.68
CA GLY A 137 33.18 -5.52 -0.38
C GLY A 137 34.44 -6.37 -0.29
#